data_AF-A0A645HE67-F1
#
_entry.id   AF-A0A645HE67-F1
#
_cell.length_a   1.000
_cell.length_b   1.000
_cell.length_c   1.000
_cell.angle_alpha   90.00
_cell.angle_beta   90.00
_cell.angle_gamma   90.00
#
_symmetry.space_group_name_H-M   'P 1'
#
loop_
_entity.id
_entity.type
_entity.pdbx_description
1 polymer ?
#
loop_
_entity_poly.entity_id
_entity_poly.type
_entity_poly.pdbx_seq_one_letter_code
_entity_poly.pdbx_strand_id
1 'polypeptide(L)'
;MDPVKLDLSQLTPKNKMKQTMQEKTDLIHHSPSFESILSQSFVNVNNLQQESDMMVQKLAVGEVDDISTVVLSVQRAELALRMITEVRNKLVDAYQQLARMPV
;
A
#
# COMPACT_ATOMS: atom_id res chain seq x y z
N MET A 1 -13.15 13.26 -64.88
CA MET A 1 -13.70 14.20 -63.89
C MET A 1 -14.78 13.44 -63.14
N ASP A 2 -14.37 12.57 -62.23
CA ASP A 2 -15.31 11.82 -61.39
C ASP A 2 -15.59 12.66 -60.14
N PRO A 3 -16.87 12.96 -59.82
CA PRO A 3 -17.18 13.82 -58.71
C PRO A 3 -16.83 13.11 -57.40
N VAL A 4 -16.01 13.80 -56.61
CA VAL A 4 -15.70 13.48 -55.22
C VAL A 4 -17.00 13.15 -54.48
N LYS A 5 -17.18 11.88 -54.13
CA LYS A 5 -18.25 11.45 -53.22
C LYS A 5 -17.92 12.01 -51.85
N LEU A 6 -18.55 13.14 -51.53
CA LEU A 6 -18.53 13.76 -50.22
C LEU A 6 -19.28 12.82 -49.26
N ASP A 7 -18.55 11.96 -48.57
CA ASP A 7 -19.10 11.01 -47.59
C ASP A 7 -19.59 11.78 -46.35
N LEU A 8 -20.86 12.20 -46.42
CA LEU A 8 -21.57 12.95 -45.38
C LEU A 8 -22.03 12.04 -44.22
N SER A 9 -21.39 10.90 -43.98
CA SER A 9 -21.71 9.99 -42.87
C SER A 9 -20.94 10.28 -41.57
N GLN A 10 -19.95 11.18 -41.59
CA GLN A 10 -19.14 11.49 -40.40
C GLN A 10 -19.66 12.63 -39.52
N LEU A 11 -20.80 13.23 -39.83
CA LEU A 11 -21.44 14.23 -38.96
C LEU A 11 -22.67 13.65 -38.28
N THR A 12 -22.46 12.66 -37.40
CA THR A 12 -23.42 12.39 -36.33
C THR A 12 -22.87 12.98 -35.03
N PRO A 13 -23.56 13.96 -34.41
CA PRO A 13 -23.18 14.44 -33.09
C PRO A 13 -23.56 13.38 -32.05
N LYS A 14 -22.68 12.39 -31.87
CA LYS A 14 -22.79 11.46 -30.75
C LYS A 14 -22.55 12.21 -29.44
N ASN A 15 -23.61 12.30 -28.65
CA ASN A 15 -23.55 12.08 -27.21
C ASN A 15 -22.93 13.18 -26.32
N LYS A 16 -23.40 14.43 -26.46
CA LYS A 16 -23.11 15.53 -25.51
C LYS A 16 -24.10 15.65 -24.33
N MET A 17 -24.91 14.64 -24.03
CA MET A 17 -25.89 14.68 -22.93
C MET A 17 -25.67 13.63 -21.81
N LYS A 18 -24.61 12.82 -21.89
CA LYS A 18 -24.18 11.94 -20.79
C LYS A 18 -23.03 12.51 -19.95
N GLN A 19 -22.49 13.68 -20.30
CA GLN A 19 -21.29 14.24 -19.69
C GLN A 19 -21.54 15.14 -18.47
N THR A 20 -22.78 15.32 -18.01
CA THR A 20 -23.06 16.16 -16.82
C THR A 20 -23.33 15.38 -15.52
N MET A 21 -23.18 14.05 -15.52
CA MET A 21 -23.34 13.22 -14.30
C MET A 21 -22.22 12.17 -14.09
N GLN A 22 -21.07 12.34 -14.75
CA GLN A 22 -19.89 11.47 -14.58
C GLN A 22 -18.62 12.30 -14.40
N GLU A 23 -18.59 13.19 -13.40
CA GLU A 23 -17.35 13.88 -13.02
C GLU A 23 -17.15 13.94 -11.49
N LYS A 24 -18.09 13.39 -10.70
CA LYS A 24 -18.04 13.41 -9.22
C LYS A 24 -17.81 12.05 -8.55
N THR A 25 -17.51 11.00 -9.30
CA THR A 25 -17.26 9.66 -8.72
C THR A 25 -15.77 9.25 -8.77
N ASP A 26 -14.93 9.98 -9.52
CA ASP A 26 -13.53 9.56 -9.76
C ASP A 26 -12.52 10.12 -8.74
N LEU A 27 -12.98 10.72 -7.65
CA LEU A 27 -12.11 11.27 -6.59
C LEU A 27 -11.97 10.35 -5.36
N ILE A 28 -12.60 9.17 -5.36
CA ILE A 28 -12.70 8.32 -4.15
C ILE A 28 -11.72 7.11 -4.16
N HIS A 29 -10.98 6.85 -5.24
CA HIS A 29 -10.28 5.56 -5.41
C HIS A 29 -8.75 5.63 -5.64
N HIS A 30 -8.04 6.59 -5.03
CA HIS A 30 -6.56 6.61 -5.05
C HIS A 30 -5.87 6.45 -3.69
N SER A 31 -6.62 6.16 -2.63
CA SER A 31 -6.01 5.76 -1.36
C SER A 31 -5.62 4.28 -1.42
N PRO A 32 -4.35 3.91 -1.12
CA PRO A 32 -3.96 2.51 -1.08
C PRO A 32 -4.84 1.74 -0.11
N SER A 33 -5.25 0.53 -0.50
CA SER A 33 -6.10 -0.32 0.35
C SER A 33 -5.38 -0.62 1.67
N PHE A 34 -6.16 -0.82 2.74
CA PHE A 34 -5.59 -1.21 4.03
C PHE A 34 -4.76 -2.49 3.93
N GLU A 35 -5.20 -3.46 3.12
CA GLU A 35 -4.43 -4.67 2.79
C GLU A 35 -3.06 -4.33 2.20
N SER A 36 -3.01 -3.41 1.23
CA SER A 36 -1.75 -2.98 0.61
C SER A 36 -0.82 -2.32 1.63
N ILE A 37 -1.34 -1.45 2.51
CA ILE A 37 -0.56 -0.79 3.56
C ILE A 37 -0.04 -1.82 4.56
N LEU A 38 -0.87 -2.77 4.97
CA LEU A 38 -0.51 -3.82 5.91
C LEU A 38 0.56 -4.75 5.32
N SER A 39 0.37 -5.20 4.08
CA SER A 39 1.34 -6.02 3.35
C SER A 39 2.69 -5.29 3.20
N GLN A 40 2.66 -4.01 2.81
CA GLN A 40 3.87 -3.20 2.72
C GLN A 40 4.56 -3.05 4.08
N SER A 41 3.80 -2.93 5.17
CA SER A 41 4.33 -2.83 6.52
C SER A 41 5.05 -4.11 6.95
N PHE A 42 4.52 -5.30 6.61
CA PHE A 42 5.20 -6.58 6.83
C PHE A 42 6.53 -6.66 6.09
N VAL A 43 6.56 -6.26 4.81
CA VAL A 43 7.79 -6.19 4.01
C VAL A 43 8.80 -5.23 4.66
N ASN A 44 8.34 -4.07 5.11
CA ASN A 44 9.20 -3.09 5.76
C ASN A 44 9.81 -3.61 7.07
N VAL A 45 9.03 -4.32 7.89
CA VAL A 45 9.56 -4.92 9.14
C VAL A 45 10.58 -6.02 8.85
N ASN A 46 10.33 -6.85 7.84
CA ASN A 46 11.29 -7.85 7.39
C ASN A 46 12.61 -7.20 6.93
N ASN A 47 12.53 -6.08 6.22
CA ASN A 47 13.72 -5.33 5.81
C ASN A 47 14.46 -4.73 7.01
N LEU A 48 13.75 -4.14 7.97
CA LEU A 48 14.35 -3.60 9.20
C LEU A 48 15.05 -4.69 10.03
N GLN A 49 14.49 -5.90 10.08
CA GLN A 49 15.11 -7.04 10.75
C GLN A 49 16.41 -7.44 10.05
N GLN A 50 16.38 -7.63 8.72
CA GLN A 50 17.58 -8.00 7.95
C GLN A 50 18.67 -6.93 8.02
N GLU A 51 18.29 -5.66 7.96
CA GLU A 51 19.24 -4.55 8.12
C GLU A 51 19.90 -4.58 9.49
N SER A 52 19.11 -4.83 10.54
CA SER A 52 19.62 -4.95 11.91
C SER A 52 20.57 -6.13 12.05
N ASP A 53 20.23 -7.29 11.50
CA ASP A 53 21.07 -8.49 11.53
C ASP A 53 22.40 -8.23 10.80
N MET A 54 22.35 -7.56 9.63
CA MET A 54 23.55 -7.16 8.89
C MET A 54 24.43 -6.22 9.71
N MET A 55 23.84 -5.21 10.37
CA MET A 55 24.61 -4.26 11.16
C MET A 55 25.21 -4.88 12.41
N VAL A 56 24.51 -5.81 13.06
CA VAL A 56 25.04 -6.62 14.16
C VAL A 56 26.22 -7.47 13.68
N GLN A 57 26.10 -8.09 12.52
CA GLN A 57 27.20 -8.87 11.94
C GLN A 57 28.42 -8.01 11.62
N LYS A 58 28.22 -6.84 11.01
CA LYS A 58 29.30 -5.87 10.71
C LYS A 58 29.99 -5.35 11.96
N LEU A 59 29.24 -5.09 13.02
CA LEU A 59 29.80 -4.73 14.33
C LEU A 59 30.64 -5.87 14.91
N ALA A 60 30.16 -7.12 14.83
CA ALA A 60 30.86 -8.29 15.34
C ALA A 60 32.19 -8.58 14.61
N VAL A 61 32.29 -8.25 13.32
CA VAL A 61 33.55 -8.36 12.55
C VAL A 61 34.44 -7.12 12.65
N GLY A 62 34.00 -6.06 13.35
CA GLY A 62 34.75 -4.82 13.52
C GLY A 62 34.72 -3.88 12.30
N GLU A 63 33.78 -4.07 11.38
CA GLU A 63 33.58 -3.19 10.21
C GLU A 63 32.76 -1.93 10.54
N VAL A 64 32.16 -1.85 11.72
CA VAL A 64 31.35 -0.72 12.19
C VAL A 64 31.79 -0.35 13.60
N ASP A 65 32.27 0.88 13.78
CA ASP A 65 32.68 1.42 15.09
C ASP A 65 31.50 1.99 15.89
N ASP A 66 30.40 2.32 15.20
CA ASP A 66 29.24 2.96 15.81
C ASP A 66 28.20 1.93 16.30
N ILE A 67 28.43 1.44 17.51
CA ILE A 67 27.51 0.56 18.23
C ILE A 67 26.12 1.20 18.44
N SER A 68 26.04 2.54 18.51
CA SER A 68 24.77 3.22 18.79
C SER A 68 23.79 3.07 17.63
N THR A 69 24.29 3.16 16.39
CA THR A 69 23.48 2.98 15.19
C THR A 69 22.95 1.53 15.09
N VAL A 70 23.75 0.54 15.46
CA VAL A 70 23.33 -0.88 15.48
C VAL A 70 22.25 -1.12 16.52
N VAL A 71 22.43 -0.62 17.74
CA VAL A 71 21.43 -0.76 18.80
C VAL A 71 20.13 -0.07 18.40
N LEU A 72 20.21 1.11 17.78
CA LEU A 72 19.03 1.83 17.29
C LEU A 72 18.28 1.07 16.20
N SER A 73 18.97 0.39 15.28
CA SER A 73 18.28 -0.38 14.24
C SER A 73 17.56 -1.58 14.83
N VAL A 74 18.20 -2.30 15.74
CA VAL A 74 17.60 -3.44 16.44
C VAL A 74 16.34 -2.99 17.18
N GLN A 75 16.42 -1.87 17.91
CA GLN A 75 15.26 -1.30 18.60
C GLN A 75 14.13 -0.90 17.66
N ARG A 76 14.44 -0.32 16.48
CA ARG A 76 13.44 0.01 15.46
C ARG A 76 12.76 -1.24 14.91
N ALA A 77 13.52 -2.29 14.60
CA ALA A 77 12.99 -3.56 14.13
C ALA A 77 12.06 -4.20 15.18
N GLU A 78 12.48 -4.25 16.44
CA GLU A 78 11.66 -4.77 17.54
C GLU A 78 10.36 -3.99 17.73
N LEU A 79 10.43 -2.66 17.76
CA LEU A 79 9.26 -1.81 17.94
C LEU A 79 8.27 -2.03 16.78
N ALA A 80 8.77 -2.05 15.55
CA ALA A 80 7.93 -2.25 14.37
C ALA A 80 7.25 -3.63 14.36
N LEU A 81 7.97 -4.68 14.78
CA LEU A 81 7.41 -6.03 14.94
C LEU A 81 6.29 -6.07 16.00
N ARG A 82 6.50 -5.42 17.14
CA ARG A 82 5.48 -5.32 18.20
C ARG A 82 4.23 -4.63 17.69
N MET A 83 4.38 -3.50 16.99
CA MET A 83 3.25 -2.78 16.42
C MET A 83 2.44 -3.66 15.45
N ILE A 84 3.10 -4.39 14.56
CA ILE A 84 2.42 -5.31 13.63
C ILE A 84 1.70 -6.44 14.34
N THR A 85 2.29 -6.97 15.41
CA THR A 85 1.66 -8.02 16.21
C THR A 85 0.37 -7.52 16.86
N GLU A 86 0.36 -6.29 17.36
CA GLU A 86 -0.86 -5.65 17.86
C GLU A 86 -1.91 -5.47 16.78
N VAL A 87 -1.53 -5.03 15.58
CA VAL A 87 -2.45 -4.91 14.44
C VAL A 87 -3.05 -6.29 14.09
N ARG A 88 -2.22 -7.33 14.02
CA ARG A 88 -2.69 -8.72 13.80
C ARG A 88 -3.71 -9.13 14.86
N ASN A 89 -3.42 -8.88 16.14
CA ASN A 89 -4.32 -9.22 17.24
C ASN A 89 -5.66 -8.50 17.08
N LYS A 90 -5.64 -7.19 16.80
CA LYS A 90 -6.87 -6.40 16.57
C LYS A 90 -7.69 -6.90 15.38
N LEU A 91 -7.05 -7.33 14.30
CA LEU A 91 -7.75 -7.90 13.14
C LEU A 91 -8.40 -9.25 13.47
N VAL A 92 -7.69 -10.12 14.20
CA VAL A 92 -8.24 -11.39 14.68
C VAL A 92 -9.41 -11.14 15.63
N ASP A 93 -9.28 -10.19 16.55
CA ASP A 93 -10.35 -9.80 17.48
C ASP A 93 -11.58 -9.27 16.73
N ALA A 94 -11.38 -8.38 15.75
CA ALA A 94 -12.45 -7.84 14.93
C ALA A 94 -13.19 -8.94 14.18
N TYR A 95 -12.47 -9.88 13.58
CA TYR A 95 -13.07 -11.06 12.94
C TYR A 95 -13.89 -11.89 13.93
N GLN A 96 -13.35 -12.17 15.12
CA GLN A 96 -14.06 -12.90 16.17
C GLN A 96 -15.31 -12.17 16.66
N GLN A 97 -15.27 -10.84 16.77
CA GLN A 97 -16.43 -10.02 17.17
C GLN A 97 -17.54 -10.08 16.12
N LEU A 98 -17.21 -9.96 14.83
CA LEU A 98 -18.17 -10.11 13.73
C LEU A 98 -18.80 -11.51 13.72
N ALA A 99 -18.02 -12.56 13.98
CA ALA A 99 -18.51 -13.93 14.04
C ALA A 99 -19.44 -14.19 15.24
N ARG A 100 -19.29 -13.42 16.33
CA ARG A 100 -20.09 -13.54 17.55
C ARG A 100 -21.31 -12.63 17.56
N MET A 101 -21.46 -11.73 16.58
CA MET A 101 -22.68 -10.94 16.44
C MET A 101 -23.81 -11.93 16.09
N PRO A 102 -24.79 -12.14 16.98
CA PRO A 102 -25.96 -12.89 16.59
C PRO A 102 -26.71 -12.07 15.54
N VAL A 103 -27.02 -12.71 14.41
CA VAL A 103 -27.94 -12.15 13.40
C VAL A 103 -29.35 -12.00 13.97
#